data_AF-A0A4R5ML04-F1
#
_entry.id   AF-A0A4R5ML04-F1
#
_cell.length_a   1.000
_cell.length_b   1.000
_cell.length_c   1.000
_cell.angle_alpha   90.00
_cell.angle_beta   90.00
_cell.angle_gamma   90.00
#
_symmetry.space_group_name_H-M   'P 1'
#
loop_
_entity.id
_entity.type
_entity.pdbx_description
1 polymer ?
#
loop_
_entity_poly.entity_id
_entity_poly.type
_entity_poly.pdbx_seq_one_letter_code
_entity_poly.pdbx_strand_id
1 'polypeptide(L)'
;MPKNSTIQPLKFKSIVPVSNIFFFVTPLFFLLTIYLYREINITALLFNFLLGIAIFYVMFARFGCNVLIKNNEMSIIYFMPWRKKMEVNLNNYKCLSYGRSFYSLSLNNRLGYFSLFRICYDVLILTNDEKKIEIKINTMMFGFMKMISFLKNKIGLKETKPSISKEIIW
;
A
#
# COMPACT_ATOMS: atom_id res chain seq x y z
N MET A 1 27.27 7.83 29.31
CA MET A 1 25.93 8.22 28.80
C MET A 1 25.78 7.71 27.37
N PRO A 2 24.81 6.85 27.03
CA PRO A 2 24.61 6.49 25.64
C PRO A 2 24.02 7.70 24.92
N LYS A 3 24.63 8.08 23.78
CA LYS A 3 24.10 9.09 22.87
C LYS A 3 22.68 8.68 22.48
N ASN A 4 21.68 9.47 22.89
CA ASN A 4 20.35 9.44 22.30
C ASN A 4 20.51 9.77 20.81
N SER A 5 20.71 8.75 19.99
CA SER A 5 20.64 8.88 18.54
C SER A 5 19.18 9.14 18.22
N THR A 6 18.82 10.42 18.12
CA THR A 6 17.57 10.85 17.54
C THR A 6 17.53 10.32 16.13
N ILE A 7 16.79 9.22 15.94
CA ILE A 7 16.60 8.59 14.64
C ILE A 7 15.93 9.65 13.77
N GLN A 8 16.65 10.13 12.75
CA GLN A 8 16.10 11.09 11.80
C GLN A 8 14.80 10.52 11.21
N PRO A 9 13.74 11.35 11.11
CA PRO A 9 12.44 10.88 10.64
C PRO A 9 12.57 10.35 9.21
N LEU A 10 12.31 9.06 9.02
CA LEU A 10 12.37 8.41 7.73
C LEU A 10 11.02 8.48 7.05
N LYS A 11 11.00 8.99 5.82
CA LYS A 11 9.78 9.18 5.03
C LYS A 11 9.81 8.30 3.79
N PHE A 12 8.95 7.30 3.76
CA PHE A 12 8.68 6.48 2.58
C PHE A 12 7.48 7.07 1.86
N LYS A 13 7.67 7.47 0.60
CA LYS A 13 6.61 8.11 -0.20
C LYS A 13 6.10 7.16 -1.28
N SER A 14 4.83 7.29 -1.61
CA SER A 14 4.27 6.70 -2.83
C SER A 14 4.47 7.63 -4.03
N ILE A 15 4.45 7.07 -5.25
CA ILE A 15 4.49 7.83 -6.54
C ILE A 15 3.17 8.56 -6.79
N VAL A 16 2.19 8.41 -5.90
CA VAL A 16 0.79 8.82 -6.12
C VAL A 16 0.57 10.28 -6.56
N PRO A 17 1.41 11.29 -6.23
CA PRO A 17 1.24 12.61 -6.85
C PRO A 17 1.38 12.58 -8.39
N VAL A 18 2.25 11.71 -8.92
CA VAL A 18 2.42 11.47 -10.36
C VAL A 18 1.32 10.52 -10.87
N SER A 19 0.89 9.54 -10.07
CA SER A 19 -0.23 8.66 -10.45
C SER A 19 -1.58 9.36 -10.50
N ASN A 20 -1.76 10.52 -9.84
CA ASN A 20 -2.98 11.32 -9.97
C ASN A 20 -3.14 11.93 -11.37
N ILE A 21 -2.04 12.28 -12.05
CA ILE A 21 -2.08 12.71 -13.45
C ILE A 21 -2.50 11.53 -14.31
N PHE A 22 -1.86 10.37 -14.14
CA PHE A 22 -2.28 9.13 -14.82
C PHE A 22 -3.72 8.71 -14.46
N PHE A 23 -4.20 9.01 -13.25
CA PHE A 23 -5.54 8.69 -12.79
C PHE A 23 -6.62 9.38 -13.61
N PHE A 24 -6.40 10.63 -13.99
CA PHE A 24 -7.33 11.37 -14.83
C PHE A 24 -7.00 11.21 -16.32
N VAL A 25 -5.72 11.19 -16.68
CA VAL A 25 -5.27 11.16 -18.09
C VAL A 25 -5.46 9.79 -18.73
N THR A 26 -5.20 8.69 -18.02
CA THR A 26 -5.25 7.33 -18.62
C THR A 26 -6.68 6.92 -18.99
N PRO A 27 -7.69 7.10 -18.11
CA PRO A 27 -9.08 6.84 -18.50
C PRO A 27 -9.56 7.78 -19.61
N LEU A 28 -9.15 9.06 -19.59
CA LEU A 28 -9.51 10.03 -20.63
C LEU A 28 -8.91 9.63 -21.99
N PHE A 29 -7.65 9.19 -22.03
CA PHE A 29 -6.95 8.77 -23.24
C PHE A 29 -7.56 7.49 -23.83
N PHE A 30 -7.89 6.49 -22.99
CA PHE A 30 -8.56 5.27 -23.43
C PHE A 30 -9.96 5.55 -24.01
N LEU A 31 -10.72 6.45 -23.39
CA LEU A 31 -12.03 6.83 -23.92
C LEU A 31 -11.93 7.62 -25.20
N LEU A 32 -10.96 8.53 -25.31
CA LEU A 32 -10.73 9.30 -26.52
C LEU A 32 -10.41 8.36 -27.70
N THR A 33 -9.56 7.36 -27.47
CA THR A 33 -9.22 6.34 -28.49
C THR A 33 -10.42 5.47 -28.86
N ILE A 34 -11.24 5.05 -27.89
CA ILE A 34 -12.45 4.27 -28.16
C ILE A 34 -13.52 5.11 -28.89
N TYR A 35 -13.70 6.39 -28.53
CA TYR A 35 -14.60 7.32 -29.21
C TYR A 35 -14.19 7.55 -30.68
N LEU A 36 -12.90 7.82 -30.91
CA LEU A 36 -12.33 8.00 -32.26
C LEU A 36 -12.44 6.74 -33.13
N TYR A 37 -12.53 5.55 -32.52
CA TYR A 37 -12.57 4.27 -33.25
C TYR A 37 -13.99 3.71 -33.51
N ARG A 38 -15.01 4.15 -32.75
CA ARG A 38 -16.34 3.48 -32.76
C ARG A 38 -17.58 4.39 -32.78
N GLU A 39 -17.44 5.71 -32.96
CA GLU A 39 -18.58 6.66 -32.92
C GLU A 39 -19.52 6.42 -31.72
N ILE A 40 -18.94 6.26 -30.54
CA ILE A 40 -19.70 5.91 -29.33
C ILE A 40 -20.48 7.13 -28.84
N ASN A 41 -21.75 6.92 -28.51
CA ASN A 41 -22.60 7.94 -27.88
C ASN A 41 -21.94 8.51 -26.62
N ILE A 42 -21.97 9.85 -26.47
CA ILE A 42 -21.42 10.61 -25.34
C ILE A 42 -21.84 10.03 -23.98
N THR A 43 -23.08 9.54 -23.86
CA THR A 43 -23.57 8.93 -22.60
C THR A 43 -22.80 7.65 -22.23
N ALA A 44 -22.52 6.79 -23.21
CA ALA A 44 -21.73 5.57 -22.99
C ALA A 44 -20.26 5.92 -22.68
N LEU A 45 -19.73 6.99 -23.27
CA LEU A 45 -18.40 7.50 -22.96
C LEU A 45 -18.28 7.94 -21.48
N LEU A 46 -19.25 8.73 -21.00
CA LEU A 46 -19.30 9.21 -19.61
C LEU A 46 -19.40 8.05 -18.60
N PHE A 47 -20.24 7.06 -18.88
CA PHE A 47 -20.38 5.89 -18.01
C PHE A 47 -19.07 5.08 -17.93
N ASN A 48 -18.44 4.80 -19.08
CA ASN A 48 -17.17 4.10 -19.12
C ASN A 48 -16.03 4.89 -18.46
N PHE A 49 -16.07 6.23 -18.49
CA PHE A 49 -15.13 7.08 -17.76
C PHE A 49 -15.23 6.92 -16.26
N LEU A 50 -16.43 7.05 -15.72
CA LEU A 50 -16.66 6.91 -14.29
C LEU A 50 -16.27 5.51 -13.82
N LEU A 51 -16.59 4.48 -14.62
CA LEU A 51 -16.19 3.11 -14.33
C LEU A 51 -14.67 2.92 -14.39
N GLY A 52 -13.99 3.46 -15.41
CA GLY A 52 -12.54 3.40 -15.56
C GLY A 52 -11.81 4.11 -14.42
N ILE A 53 -12.31 5.29 -14.00
CA ILE A 53 -11.83 6.01 -12.82
C ILE A 53 -12.01 5.16 -11.55
N ALA A 54 -13.19 4.55 -11.36
CA ALA A 54 -13.47 3.72 -10.18
C ALA A 54 -12.55 2.49 -10.13
N ILE A 55 -12.36 1.78 -11.24
CA ILE A 55 -11.45 0.64 -11.34
C ILE A 55 -10.02 1.10 -11.07
N PHE A 56 -9.57 2.17 -11.71
CA PHE A 56 -8.22 2.69 -11.53
C PHE A 56 -7.98 3.14 -10.08
N TYR A 57 -8.99 3.73 -9.42
CA TYR A 57 -8.93 4.06 -8.00
C TYR A 57 -8.75 2.85 -7.11
N VAL A 58 -9.62 1.85 -7.27
CA VAL A 58 -9.60 0.64 -6.45
C VAL A 58 -8.28 -0.09 -6.64
N MET A 59 -7.79 -0.17 -7.87
CA MET A 59 -6.54 -0.85 -8.17
C MET A 59 -5.34 -0.02 -7.74
N PHE A 60 -5.13 1.17 -8.27
CA PHE A 60 -3.82 1.84 -8.17
C PHE A 60 -3.71 2.88 -7.05
N ALA A 61 -4.82 3.47 -6.60
CA ALA A 61 -4.77 4.66 -5.73
C ALA A 61 -5.21 4.40 -4.28
N ARG A 62 -6.16 3.48 -4.05
CA ARG A 62 -6.86 3.30 -2.76
C ARG A 62 -5.95 3.18 -1.54
N PHE A 63 -4.83 2.48 -1.67
CA PHE A 63 -3.88 2.26 -0.57
C PHE A 63 -2.57 3.03 -0.73
N GLY A 64 -2.49 3.92 -1.72
CA GLY A 64 -1.36 4.80 -1.91
C GLY A 64 -1.11 5.60 -0.63
N CYS A 65 0.09 5.53 -0.06
CA CYS A 65 0.35 6.21 1.22
C CYS A 65 1.77 6.74 1.37
N ASN A 66 1.91 7.71 2.27
CA ASN A 66 3.18 8.10 2.85
C ASN A 66 3.31 7.47 4.23
N VAL A 67 4.43 6.80 4.47
CA VAL A 67 4.79 6.29 5.79
C VAL A 67 5.91 7.15 6.36
N LEU A 68 5.70 7.67 7.55
CA LEU A 68 6.70 8.36 8.34
C LEU A 68 6.98 7.52 9.58
N ILE A 69 8.24 7.18 9.82
CA ILE A 69 8.66 6.52 11.06
C ILE A 69 9.59 7.47 11.81
N LYS A 70 9.23 7.80 13.05
CA LYS A 70 10.01 8.64 13.95
C LYS A 70 10.11 7.93 15.30
N ASN A 71 11.34 7.61 15.71
CA ASN A 71 11.59 6.76 16.88
C ASN A 71 10.79 5.45 16.75
N ASN A 72 9.81 5.23 17.63
CA ASN A 72 8.96 4.04 17.66
C ASN A 72 7.51 4.35 17.27
N GLU A 73 7.26 5.48 16.62
CA GLU A 73 5.94 5.84 16.10
C GLU A 73 5.95 5.77 14.57
N MET A 74 4.99 5.04 14.04
CA MET A 74 4.73 4.93 12.61
C MET A 74 3.45 5.67 12.28
N SER A 75 3.57 6.74 11.49
CA SER A 75 2.44 7.49 10.94
C SER A 75 2.25 7.14 9.47
N ILE A 76 1.04 6.73 9.12
CA ILE A 76 0.67 6.35 7.76
C ILE A 76 -0.42 7.31 7.29
N ILE A 77 -0.14 8.01 6.21
CA ILE A 77 -1.03 8.99 5.61
C ILE A 77 -1.43 8.46 4.25
N TYR A 78 -2.65 7.97 4.13
CA TYR A 78 -3.22 7.50 2.87
C TYR A 78 -3.55 8.69 1.97
N PHE A 79 -3.40 8.52 0.67
CA PHE A 79 -3.79 9.49 -0.33
C PHE A 79 -5.20 9.18 -0.83
N MET A 80 -6.10 10.16 -0.78
CA MET A 80 -7.43 10.18 -1.41
C MET A 80 -8.43 9.03 -1.07
N PRO A 81 -9.75 9.31 -1.11
CA PRO A 81 -10.39 10.62 -1.09
C PRO A 81 -10.29 11.30 0.29
N TRP A 82 -10.08 10.55 1.35
CA TRP A 82 -10.32 11.03 2.73
C TRP A 82 -9.06 11.35 3.53
N ARG A 83 -7.88 11.22 2.90
CA ARG A 83 -6.56 11.39 3.53
C ARG A 83 -6.47 10.78 4.93
N LYS A 84 -6.94 9.53 5.06
CA LYS A 84 -6.97 8.83 6.35
C LYS A 84 -5.57 8.80 6.94
N LYS A 85 -5.44 9.21 8.19
CA LYS A 85 -4.21 9.09 8.98
C LYS A 85 -4.36 7.92 9.94
N MET A 86 -3.32 7.12 10.04
CA MET A 86 -3.21 6.03 10.99
C MET A 86 -1.89 6.17 11.73
N GLU A 87 -1.94 6.15 13.05
CA GLU A 87 -0.76 6.21 13.90
C GLU A 87 -0.63 4.89 14.65
N VAL A 88 0.57 4.34 14.67
CA VAL A 88 0.88 3.05 15.27
C VAL A 88 2.10 3.23 16.16
N ASN A 89 1.93 2.96 17.45
CA ASN A 89 3.05 2.87 18.37
C ASN A 89 3.68 1.48 18.24
N LEU A 90 4.89 1.42 17.67
CA LEU A 90 5.62 0.19 17.38
C LEU A 90 6.06 -0.55 18.65
N ASN A 91 6.18 0.13 19.80
CA ASN A 91 6.51 -0.53 21.08
C ASN A 91 5.46 -1.53 21.52
N ASN A 92 4.23 -1.37 21.04
CA ASN A 92 3.12 -2.26 21.41
C ASN A 92 3.20 -3.60 20.66
N TYR A 93 4.18 -3.80 19.78
CA TYR A 93 4.31 -4.97 18.92
C TYR A 93 5.70 -5.59 19.09
N LYS A 94 5.76 -6.93 19.11
CA LYS A 94 7.02 -7.69 19.23
C LYS A 94 7.45 -8.28 17.89
N CYS A 95 6.46 -8.62 17.07
CA CYS A 95 6.63 -9.39 15.85
C CYS A 95 6.11 -8.62 14.63
N LEU A 96 6.72 -8.92 13.49
CA LEU A 96 6.48 -8.33 12.19
C LEU A 96 6.28 -9.48 11.20
N SER A 97 5.21 -9.42 10.43
CA SER A 97 5.03 -10.25 9.24
C SER A 97 4.59 -9.38 8.07
N TYR A 98 4.81 -9.81 6.84
CA TYR A 98 4.37 -9.04 5.67
C TYR A 98 4.07 -9.94 4.48
N GLY A 99 3.23 -9.42 3.59
CA GLY A 99 2.79 -10.09 2.38
C GLY A 99 2.94 -9.15 1.20
N ARG A 100 3.70 -9.59 0.20
CA ARG A 100 3.95 -8.79 -0.99
C ARG A 100 2.84 -8.94 -2.02
N SER A 101 2.58 -7.85 -2.74
CA SER A 101 1.76 -7.80 -3.94
C SER A 101 2.41 -8.49 -5.14
N PHE A 102 1.67 -8.59 -6.24
CA PHE A 102 2.01 -9.34 -7.46
C PHE A 102 3.36 -8.95 -8.10
N TYR A 103 3.90 -7.76 -7.83
CA TYR A 103 5.23 -7.31 -8.31
C TYR A 103 6.40 -8.17 -7.83
N SER A 104 6.15 -9.16 -6.97
CA SER A 104 7.14 -10.07 -6.42
C SER A 104 6.77 -11.53 -6.68
N LEU A 105 6.65 -11.91 -7.95
CA LEU A 105 6.28 -13.27 -8.42
C LEU A 105 7.13 -14.40 -7.78
N SER A 106 8.37 -14.12 -7.36
CA SER A 106 9.36 -15.10 -6.91
C SER A 106 9.51 -15.30 -5.39
N LEU A 107 8.73 -14.62 -4.52
CA LEU A 107 8.95 -14.69 -3.07
C LEU A 107 7.94 -15.59 -2.35
N ASN A 108 8.47 -16.58 -1.62
CA ASN A 108 7.77 -17.57 -0.77
C ASN A 108 6.91 -16.99 0.38
N ASN A 109 6.85 -15.66 0.53
CA ASN A 109 6.03 -14.97 1.53
C ASN A 109 4.70 -14.49 0.93
N ARG A 110 4.04 -15.36 0.14
CA ARG A 110 2.66 -15.13 -0.28
C ARG A 110 1.76 -15.44 0.91
N LEU A 111 1.50 -14.44 1.75
CA LEU A 111 0.27 -14.43 2.56
C LEU A 111 -0.88 -14.76 1.61
N GLY A 112 -1.65 -15.81 1.89
CA GLY A 112 -2.69 -16.40 1.03
C GLY A 112 -3.90 -15.51 0.77
N TYR A 113 -3.68 -14.34 0.19
CA TYR A 113 -4.72 -13.40 -0.21
C TYR A 113 -4.67 -13.31 -1.73
N PHE A 114 -5.50 -14.12 -2.37
CA PHE A 114 -5.79 -14.08 -3.80
C PHE A 114 -7.08 -13.27 -3.98
N SER A 115 -6.95 -11.96 -4.22
CA SER A 115 -8.07 -11.17 -4.76
C SER A 115 -7.58 -10.38 -5.96
N LEU A 116 -8.40 -10.28 -7.00
CA LEU A 116 -8.15 -9.52 -8.23
C LEU A 116 -7.71 -8.07 -7.95
N PHE A 117 -8.04 -7.54 -6.77
CA PHE A 117 -7.76 -6.17 -6.33
C PHE A 117 -6.46 -6.02 -5.50
N ARG A 118 -5.73 -7.10 -5.20
CA ARG A 118 -4.47 -7.08 -4.41
C ARG A 118 -3.21 -6.82 -5.24
N ILE A 119 -3.35 -6.57 -6.54
CA ILE A 119 -2.22 -6.38 -7.46
C ILE A 119 -1.33 -5.21 -7.01
N CYS A 120 -1.88 -4.25 -6.25
CA CYS A 120 -1.28 -2.93 -6.11
C CYS A 120 -0.96 -2.49 -4.66
N TYR A 121 -1.04 -3.39 -3.66
CA TYR A 121 -0.64 -3.03 -2.29
C TYR A 121 0.00 -4.18 -1.54
N ASP A 122 1.04 -3.85 -0.78
CA ASP A 122 1.69 -4.75 0.16
C ASP A 122 0.95 -4.71 1.52
N VAL A 123 1.08 -5.77 2.30
CA VAL A 123 0.46 -5.89 3.62
C VAL A 123 1.54 -6.00 4.68
N LEU A 124 1.45 -5.16 5.70
CA LEU A 124 2.26 -5.19 6.91
C LEU A 124 1.38 -5.69 8.05
N ILE A 125 1.81 -6.72 8.75
CA ILE A 125 1.15 -7.28 9.93
C ILE A 125 2.09 -7.07 11.12
N LEU A 126 1.59 -6.41 12.16
CA LEU A 126 2.30 -6.27 13.43
C LEU A 126 1.56 -7.06 14.49
N THR A 127 2.29 -7.89 15.24
CA THR A 127 1.72 -8.77 16.26
C THR A 127 2.41 -8.63 17.60
N ASN A 128 1.60 -8.73 18.64
CA ASN A 128 1.97 -8.97 20.03
C ASN A 128 1.04 -10.07 20.56
N ASP A 129 1.33 -10.60 21.74
CA ASP A 129 0.63 -11.76 22.33
C ASP A 129 -0.90 -11.59 22.35
N GLU A 130 -1.41 -10.35 22.46
CA GLU A 130 -2.84 -10.03 22.52
C GLU A 130 -3.35 -9.16 21.36
N LYS A 131 -2.46 -8.61 20.51
CA LYS A 131 -2.83 -7.59 19.52
C LYS A 131 -2.26 -7.93 18.15
N LYS A 132 -3.13 -7.93 17.14
CA LYS A 132 -2.77 -8.04 15.73
C LYS A 132 -3.33 -6.83 14.99
N ILE A 133 -2.48 -6.16 14.22
CA ILE A 133 -2.92 -5.10 13.31
C ILE A 133 -2.41 -5.40 11.91
N GLU A 134 -3.32 -5.25 10.95
CA GLU A 134 -3.02 -5.39 9.53
C GLU A 134 -3.09 -4.02 8.86
N ILE A 135 -2.06 -3.71 8.10
CA ILE A 135 -1.86 -2.41 7.48
C ILE A 135 -1.59 -2.61 6.00
N LYS A 136 -2.49 -2.09 5.16
CA LYS A 136 -2.35 -2.10 3.70
C LYS A 136 -1.50 -0.91 3.28
N ILE A 137 -0.44 -1.12 2.51
CA ILE A 137 0.58 -0.12 2.18
C ILE A 137 0.88 -0.19 0.69
N ASN A 138 0.67 0.91 -0.03
CA ASN A 138 1.16 1.06 -1.40
C ASN A 138 2.16 2.23 -1.47
N THR A 139 3.46 1.88 -1.44
CA THR A 139 4.60 2.79 -1.57
C THR A 139 5.33 2.57 -2.91
N MET A 140 6.30 3.43 -3.25
CA MET A 140 7.21 3.21 -4.38
C MET A 140 7.81 1.79 -4.40
N MET A 141 8.15 1.29 -5.59
CA MET A 141 8.91 0.05 -5.78
C MET A 141 10.16 0.08 -4.89
N PHE A 142 10.38 -1.01 -4.14
CA PHE A 142 11.41 -1.15 -3.08
C PHE A 142 11.21 -0.32 -1.79
N GLY A 143 10.32 0.67 -1.76
CA GLY A 143 10.02 1.48 -0.57
C GLY A 143 9.52 0.61 0.59
N PHE A 144 8.63 -0.33 0.30
CA PHE A 144 8.11 -1.28 1.27
C PHE A 144 9.22 -2.14 1.88
N MET A 145 10.10 -2.72 1.07
CA MET A 145 11.19 -3.56 1.58
C MET A 145 12.21 -2.77 2.40
N LYS A 146 12.49 -1.52 2.03
CA LYS A 146 13.33 -0.62 2.84
C LYS A 146 12.68 -0.35 4.20
N MET A 147 11.36 -0.14 4.23
CA MET A 147 10.60 0.03 5.47
C MET A 147 10.64 -1.24 6.33
N ILE A 148 10.42 -2.43 5.75
CA ILE A 148 10.53 -3.72 6.46
C ILE A 148 11.93 -3.90 7.06
N SER A 149 12.98 -3.64 6.26
CA SER A 149 14.36 -3.72 6.74
C SER A 149 14.63 -2.75 7.90
N PHE A 150 14.08 -1.53 7.82
CA PHE A 150 14.17 -0.56 8.90
C PHE A 150 13.48 -1.03 10.18
N LEU A 151 12.25 -1.55 10.08
CA LEU A 151 11.50 -2.10 11.21
C LEU A 151 12.25 -3.26 11.89
N LYS A 152 12.89 -4.13 11.12
CA LYS A 152 13.71 -5.23 11.66
C LYS A 152 14.98 -4.73 12.34
N ASN A 153 15.76 -3.92 11.62
CA ASN A 153 17.15 -3.64 11.99
C ASN A 153 17.29 -2.46 12.95
N LYS A 154 16.35 -1.51 12.95
CA LYS A 154 16.41 -0.30 13.77
C LYS A 154 15.40 -0.29 14.91
N ILE A 155 14.18 -0.79 14.67
CA ILE A 155 13.16 -0.91 15.72
C ILE A 155 13.30 -2.23 16.50
N GLY A 156 13.86 -3.28 15.88
CA GLY A 156 14.11 -4.56 16.54
C GLY A 156 12.92 -5.52 16.52
N LEU A 157 11.94 -5.31 15.63
CA LEU A 157 10.81 -6.23 15.47
C LEU A 157 11.28 -7.56 14.86
N LYS A 158 10.88 -8.68 15.47
CA LYS A 158 11.23 -10.02 14.99
C LYS A 158 10.38 -10.39 13.77
N GLU A 159 11.01 -10.74 12.66
CA GLU A 159 10.29 -11.24 11.48
C GLU A 159 9.76 -12.63 11.76
N THR A 160 8.44 -12.79 11.74
CA THR A 160 7.77 -14.08 11.76
C THR A 160 7.23 -14.38 10.37
N LYS A 161 7.45 -15.62 9.90
CA LYS A 161 6.76 -16.09 8.71
C LYS A 161 5.27 -16.01 9.01
N PRO A 162 4.46 -15.51 8.05
CA PRO A 162 3.03 -15.55 8.22
C PRO A 162 2.64 -17.01 8.46
N SER A 163 1.97 -17.30 9.58
CA SER A 163 1.20 -18.54 9.63
C SER A 163 0.26 -18.46 8.45
N ILE A 164 0.32 -19.45 7.56
CA ILE A 164 -0.64 -19.58 6.48
C ILE A 164 -1.97 -19.81 7.22
N SER A 165 -2.70 -18.73 7.50
CA SER A 165 -4.07 -18.86 7.95
C SER A 165 -4.76 -19.57 6.81
N LYS A 166 -5.28 -20.77 7.09
CA LYS A 166 -6.17 -21.50 6.17
C LYS A 166 -7.39 -20.66 5.78
N GLU A 167 -7.64 -19.58 6.52
CA GLU A 167 -8.55 -18.51 6.14
C GLU A 167 -7.88 -17.60 5.12
N ILE A 168 -8.28 -17.81 3.87
CA ILE A 168 -8.26 -16.79 2.83
C ILE A 168 -9.11 -15.64 3.38
N ILE A 169 -8.45 -14.57 3.83
CA ILE A 169 -9.16 -13.34 4.18
C ILE A 169 -9.42 -12.62 2.86
N TRP A 170 -10.70 -12.59 2.46
CA TRP A 170 -11.22 -12.00 1.24
C TRP A 170 -11.01 -10.47 1.18
#